data_AF-A0AB38NYA9-F1
#
_entry.id   AF-A0AB38NYA9-F1
#
_cell.length_a   1.000
_cell.length_b   1.000
_cell.length_c   1.000
_cell.angle_alpha   90.00
_cell.angle_beta   90.00
_cell.angle_gamma   90.00
#
_symmetry.space_group_name_H-M   'P 1'
#
loop_
_entity.id
_entity.type
_entity.pdbx_description
1 polymer ?
#
loop_
_entity_poly.entity_id
_entity_poly.type
_entity_poly.pdbx_seq_one_letter_code
_entity_poly.pdbx_strand_id
1 'polypeptide(L)'
;MNVSIHPAVKVLKDEIIRSRHSYNKIAAATHISSQRLKNIMTGRADITLRERDILCEYLDISPIFVVMRRNDIQERLDFLDLRGLPESMKKSLIILHHEICQLAENLKS
;
A
#
# COMPACT_ATOMS: atom_id res chain seq x y z
N MET A 1 -17.96 -0.34 -22.18
CA MET A 1 -17.58 -1.40 -21.22
C MET A 1 -16.86 -0.74 -20.06
N ASN A 2 -17.38 -0.86 -18.84
CA ASN A 2 -16.71 -0.35 -17.65
C ASN A 2 -15.63 -1.38 -17.29
N VAL A 3 -14.37 -1.08 -17.61
CA VAL A 3 -13.27 -2.03 -17.35
C VAL A 3 -13.00 -2.02 -15.85
N SER A 4 -13.14 -3.18 -15.21
CA SER A 4 -12.90 -3.33 -13.77
C SER A 4 -11.43 -3.06 -13.48
N ILE A 5 -11.15 -2.07 -12.64
CA ILE A 5 -9.79 -1.75 -12.20
C ILE A 5 -9.34 -2.75 -11.14
N HIS A 6 -8.11 -3.25 -11.26
CA HIS A 6 -7.55 -4.16 -10.24
C HIS A 6 -7.53 -3.47 -8.86
N PRO A 7 -7.88 -4.14 -7.75
CA PRO A 7 -7.98 -3.52 -6.42
C PRO A 7 -6.69 -2.80 -5.96
N ALA A 8 -5.52 -3.37 -6.24
CA ALA A 8 -4.24 -2.70 -5.96
C ALA A 8 -4.08 -1.37 -6.72
N VAL A 9 -4.53 -1.33 -7.98
CA VAL A 9 -4.51 -0.10 -8.80
C VAL A 9 -5.49 0.92 -8.25
N LYS A 10 -6.65 0.48 -7.76
CA LYS A 10 -7.62 1.36 -7.10
C LYS A 10 -7.00 2.05 -5.88
N VAL A 11 -6.31 1.30 -5.01
CA VAL A 11 -5.62 1.89 -3.85
C VAL A 11 -4.59 2.94 -4.26
N LEU A 12 -3.72 2.62 -5.24
CA LEU A 12 -2.73 3.56 -5.75
C LEU A 12 -3.38 4.80 -6.36
N LYS A 13 -4.48 4.62 -7.10
CA LYS A 13 -5.25 5.72 -7.68
C LYS A 13 -5.82 6.65 -6.62
N ASP A 14 -6.43 6.09 -5.59
CA ASP A 14 -7.00 6.85 -4.47
C ASP A 14 -5.90 7.63 -3.74
N GLU A 15 -4.72 7.02 -3.58
CA GLU A 15 -3.56 7.66 -2.96
C GLU A 15 -3.00 8.82 -3.81
N ILE A 16 -2.90 8.65 -5.13
CA ILE A 16 -2.49 9.72 -6.06
C ILE A 16 -3.45 10.92 -5.99
N ILE A 17 -4.76 10.65 -5.92
CA ILE A 17 -5.77 11.69 -5.79
C ILE A 17 -5.65 12.39 -4.43
N ARG A 18 -5.50 11.63 -3.34
CA ARG A 18 -5.37 12.14 -1.97
C ARG A 18 -4.16 13.05 -1.80
N SER A 19 -3.02 12.64 -2.33
CA SER A 19 -1.75 13.39 -2.32
C SER A 19 -1.68 14.52 -3.37
N ARG A 20 -2.74 14.67 -4.20
CA ARG A 20 -2.87 15.69 -5.25
C ARG A 20 -1.74 15.64 -6.29
N HIS A 21 -1.23 14.45 -6.59
CA HIS A 21 -0.26 14.27 -7.67
C HIS A 21 -0.95 14.14 -9.03
N SER A 22 -0.45 14.87 -10.03
CA SER A 22 -0.88 14.68 -11.41
C SER A 22 -0.07 13.57 -12.07
N TYR A 23 -0.66 12.86 -13.04
CA TYR A 23 0.08 11.83 -13.79
C TYR A 23 1.28 12.40 -14.55
N ASN A 24 1.23 13.66 -14.98
CA ASN A 24 2.39 14.31 -15.61
C ASN A 24 3.54 14.53 -14.62
N LYS A 25 3.22 14.87 -13.36
CA LYS A 25 4.25 15.03 -12.32
C LYS A 25 4.88 13.69 -11.98
N ILE A 26 4.08 12.64 -11.85
CA ILE A 26 4.57 11.27 -11.62
C ILE A 26 5.44 10.82 -12.80
N ALA A 27 4.98 11.03 -14.03
CA ALA A 27 5.73 10.62 -15.22
C ALA A 27 7.05 11.39 -15.43
N ALA A 28 7.14 12.63 -14.95
CA ALA A 28 8.39 13.39 -14.98
C ALA A 28 9.41 12.89 -13.93
N ALA A 29 8.92 12.37 -12.81
CA ALA A 29 9.75 11.89 -11.70
C ALA A 29 10.04 10.38 -11.74
N THR A 30 9.35 9.65 -12.62
CA THR A 30 9.45 8.19 -12.73
C THR A 30 9.73 7.81 -14.18
N HIS A 31 10.10 6.55 -14.41
CA HIS A 31 10.25 6.03 -15.78
C HIS A 31 8.92 5.54 -16.39
N ILE A 32 7.77 5.91 -15.82
CA ILE A 32 6.44 5.48 -16.28
C ILE A 32 5.77 6.63 -17.01
N SER A 33 5.46 6.46 -18.30
CA SER A 33 4.84 7.53 -19.09
C SER A 33 3.43 7.89 -18.60
N SER A 34 3.01 9.15 -18.78
CA SER A 34 1.66 9.60 -18.42
C SER A 34 0.57 8.77 -19.11
N GLN A 35 0.82 8.32 -20.34
CA GLN A 35 -0.14 7.47 -21.07
C GLN A 35 -0.22 6.07 -20.46
N ARG A 36 0.91 5.49 -20.07
CA ARG A 36 0.96 4.21 -19.36
C ARG A 36 0.21 4.29 -18.02
N LEU A 37 0.45 5.35 -17.24
CA LEU A 37 -0.28 5.62 -16.00
C LEU A 37 -1.79 5.71 -16.23
N LYS A 38 -2.24 6.49 -17.23
CA LYS A 38 -3.67 6.59 -17.56
C LYS A 38 -4.28 5.23 -17.91
N ASN A 39 -3.58 4.43 -18.72
CA ASN A 39 -4.07 3.10 -19.10
C ASN A 39 -4.20 2.18 -17.87
N ILE A 40 -3.22 2.19 -16.97
CA ILE A 40 -3.29 1.44 -15.70
C ILE A 40 -4.47 1.92 -14.84
N MET A 41 -4.56 3.23 -14.56
CA MET A 41 -5.56 3.82 -13.67
C MET A 41 -7.01 3.77 -14.19
N THR A 42 -7.18 3.42 -15.47
CA THR A 42 -8.47 3.19 -16.13
C THR A 42 -8.76 1.71 -16.39
N GLY A 43 -7.88 0.80 -15.96
CA GLY A 43 -8.04 -0.64 -16.10
C GLY A 43 -7.76 -1.16 -17.51
N ARG A 44 -7.31 -0.30 -18.44
CA ARG A 44 -6.99 -0.69 -19.82
C ARG A 44 -5.67 -1.46 -19.92
N ALA A 45 -4.87 -1.47 -18.87
CA ALA A 45 -3.65 -2.23 -18.80
C ALA A 45 -3.37 -2.66 -17.36
N ASP A 46 -2.73 -3.83 -17.21
CA ASP A 46 -2.27 -4.31 -15.92
C ASP A 46 -1.04 -3.53 -15.44
N ILE A 47 -0.90 -3.46 -14.12
CA ILE A 47 0.29 -2.93 -13.45
C ILE A 47 1.29 -4.06 -13.20
N THR A 48 2.56 -3.83 -13.50
CA THR A 48 3.63 -4.76 -13.10
C THR A 48 4.07 -4.52 -11.65
N LEU A 49 4.71 -5.51 -11.03
CA LEU A 49 5.29 -5.35 -9.69
C LEU A 49 6.29 -4.19 -9.63
N ARG A 50 7.15 -4.05 -10.65
CA ARG A 50 8.12 -2.94 -10.74
C ARG A 50 7.43 -1.58 -10.82
N GLU A 51 6.39 -1.44 -11.63
CA GLU A 51 5.62 -0.19 -11.72
C GLU A 51 4.93 0.14 -10.40
N ARG A 52 4.37 -0.87 -9.71
CA ARG A 52 3.80 -0.70 -8.38
C ARG A 52 4.84 -0.17 -7.40
N ASP A 53 6.03 -0.76 -7.37
CA ASP A 53 7.07 -0.40 -6.40
C ASP A 53 7.59 1.02 -6.66
N ILE A 54 7.80 1.40 -7.94
CA ILE A 54 8.14 2.78 -8.34
C ILE A 54 7.06 3.78 -7.90
N LEU A 55 5.78 3.44 -8.08
CA LEU A 55 4.69 4.31 -7.64
C LEU A 55 4.63 4.42 -6.12
N CYS A 56 4.87 3.33 -5.39
CA CYS A 56 4.90 3.35 -3.93
C CYS A 56 6.04 4.25 -3.42
N GLU A 57 7.23 4.13 -4.00
CA GLU A 57 8.39 4.97 -3.68
C GLU A 57 8.10 6.44 -3.96
N TYR A 58 7.57 6.77 -5.14
CA TYR A 58 7.22 8.15 -5.50
C TYR A 58 6.18 8.77 -4.55
N LEU A 59 5.22 7.96 -4.09
CA LEU A 59 4.14 8.38 -3.19
C LEU A 59 4.56 8.36 -1.70
N ASP A 60 5.81 8.00 -1.39
CA ASP A 60 6.34 7.83 -0.03
C ASP A 60 5.47 6.88 0.83
N ILE A 61 5.09 5.74 0.23
CA ILE A 61 4.33 4.68 0.89
C ILE A 61 5.05 3.33 0.77
N SER A 62 4.91 2.49 1.78
CA SER A 62 5.35 1.09 1.69
C SER A 62 4.41 0.29 0.76
N PRO A 63 4.90 -0.65 -0.06
CA PRO A 63 4.03 -1.57 -0.81
C PRO A 63 3.05 -2.36 0.07
N ILE A 64 3.39 -2.60 1.34
CA ILE A 64 2.48 -3.24 2.32
C ILE A 64 1.21 -2.41 2.50
N PHE A 65 1.28 -1.08 2.43
CA PHE A 65 0.11 -0.21 2.47
C PHE A 65 -0.95 -0.60 1.43
N VAL A 66 -0.50 -0.96 0.23
CA VAL A 66 -1.39 -1.35 -0.87
C VAL A 66 -2.11 -2.65 -0.50
N VAL A 67 -1.41 -3.61 0.12
CA VAL A 67 -1.99 -4.87 0.60
C VAL A 67 -3.02 -4.60 1.71
N MET A 68 -2.68 -3.78 2.70
CA MET A 68 -3.55 -3.49 3.85
C MET A 68 -4.86 -2.80 3.45
N ARG A 69 -4.85 -2.00 2.37
CA ARG A 69 -6.02 -1.26 1.89
C ARG A 69 -6.88 -2.02 0.88
N ARG A 70 -6.44 -3.21 0.47
CA ARG A 70 -7.20 -4.09 -0.42
C ARG A 70 -8.27 -4.83 0.35
N ASN A 71 -9.53 -4.71 -0.05
CA ASN A 71 -10.65 -5.42 0.59
C ASN A 71 -10.78 -6.87 0.12
N ASP A 72 -10.11 -7.23 -0.96
CA ASP A 72 -10.15 -8.53 -1.62
C ASP A 72 -9.15 -9.56 -1.07
N ILE A 73 -8.26 -9.15 -0.16
CA ILE A 73 -7.22 -9.99 0.44
C ILE A 73 -7.55 -10.24 1.91
N GLN A 74 -7.49 -11.48 2.37
CA GLN A 74 -7.76 -11.83 3.78
C GLN A 74 -6.56 -11.49 4.67
N GLU A 75 -5.35 -11.69 4.14
CA GLU A 75 -4.06 -11.40 4.77
C GLU A 75 -3.92 -9.94 5.21
N ARG A 76 -4.75 -9.02 4.70
CA ARG A 76 -4.82 -7.64 5.20
C ARG A 76 -5.08 -7.58 6.72
N LEU A 77 -5.77 -8.59 7.26
CA LEU A 77 -6.13 -8.69 8.67
C LEU A 77 -4.93 -9.06 9.55
N ASP A 78 -3.85 -9.57 8.95
CA ASP A 78 -2.61 -9.92 9.65
C ASP A 78 -1.72 -8.70 9.89
N PHE A 79 -2.09 -7.53 9.35
CA PHE A 79 -1.33 -6.30 9.48
C PHE A 79 -2.07 -5.27 10.35
N LEU A 80 -1.33 -4.65 11.26
CA LEU A 80 -1.80 -3.52 12.06
C LEU A 80 -1.18 -2.21 11.54
N ASP A 81 -2.01 -1.26 11.09
CA ASP A 81 -1.50 0.03 10.57
C ASP A 81 -1.18 0.97 11.72
N LEU A 82 0.11 1.16 11.98
CA LEU A 82 0.57 2.01 13.06
C LEU A 82 0.88 3.45 12.61
N ARG A 83 0.89 3.76 11.32
CA ARG A 83 1.46 5.03 10.79
C ARG A 83 0.76 6.29 11.31
N GLY A 84 -0.53 6.20 11.63
CA GLY A 84 -1.31 7.30 12.18
C GLY A 84 -1.24 7.47 13.70
N LEU A 85 -0.53 6.59 14.42
CA LEU A 85 -0.49 6.61 15.88
C LEU A 85 0.68 7.46 16.41
N PRO A 86 0.55 8.05 17.61
CA PRO A 86 1.66 8.65 18.34
C PRO A 86 2.79 7.63 18.60
N GLU A 87 4.04 8.08 18.58
CA GLU A 87 5.21 7.23 18.82
C GLU A 87 5.15 6.47 20.15
N SER A 88 4.60 7.09 21.19
CA SER A 88 4.37 6.42 22.48
C SER A 88 3.45 5.20 22.34
N MET A 89 2.33 5.33 21.61
CA MET A 89 1.40 4.24 21.36
C MET A 89 2.02 3.14 20.50
N LYS A 90 2.80 3.52 19.47
CA LYS A 90 3.54 2.55 18.65
C LYS A 90 4.47 1.70 19.52
N LYS A 91 5.25 2.34 20.40
CA LYS A 91 6.16 1.64 21.33
C LYS A 91 5.39 0.70 22.25
N SER A 92 4.29 1.15 22.85
CA SER A 92 3.46 0.31 23.72
C SER A 92 2.93 -0.93 22.98
N LEU A 93 2.46 -0.78 21.74
CA LEU A 93 1.97 -1.90 20.93
C LEU A 93 3.08 -2.88 20.55
N ILE A 94 4.29 -2.39 20.26
CA ILE A 94 5.46 -3.24 19.98
C ILE A 94 5.85 -4.06 21.22
N ILE A 95 5.88 -3.42 22.40
CA ILE A 95 6.17 -4.11 23.67
C ILE A 95 5.11 -5.18 23.95
N LEU A 96 3.82 -4.83 23.84
CA LEU A 96 2.72 -5.76 24.05
C LEU A 96 2.79 -6.97 23.11
N HIS A 97 3.07 -6.73 21.83
CA HIS A 97 3.26 -7.82 20.87
C HIS A 97 4.40 -8.75 21.28
N HIS A 98 5.54 -8.19 21.71
CA HIS A 98 6.68 -8.97 22.16
C HIS A 98 6.36 -9.84 23.38
N GLU A 99 5.68 -9.28 24.39
CA GLU A 99 5.26 -10.02 25.59
C GLU A 99 4.29 -11.16 25.25
N ILE A 100 3.34 -10.93 24.35
CA ILE A 100 2.40 -11.96 23.88
C ILE A 100 3.16 -13.10 23.20
N CYS A 101 4.14 -12.79 22.34
CA CYS A 101 4.96 -13.80 21.68
C CYS A 101 5.76 -14.64 22.68
N GLN A 102 6.42 -13.99 23.65
CA GLN A 102 7.18 -14.70 24.69
C GLN A 102 6.29 -15.62 25.54
N LEU A 103 5.11 -15.13 25.95
CA LEU A 103 4.15 -15.94 26.70
C LEU A 103 3.70 -17.17 25.88
N ALA A 104 3.42 -16.98 24.59
CA ALA A 104 3.01 -18.07 23.72
C ALA A 104 4.10 -19.12 23.49
N GLU A 105 5.38 -18.74 23.51
CA GLU A 105 6.52 -19.66 23.47
C GLU A 105 6.65 -20.46 24.77
N ASN A 106 6.55 -19.78 25.93
CA ASN A 106 6.64 -20.43 27.25
C ASN A 106 5.49 -21.40 27.53
N LEU A 107 4.33 -21.24 26.90
CA LEU A 107 3.19 -22.16 27.04
C LEU A 107 3.31 -23.41 26.15
N LYS A 108 4.29 -23.45 25.24
CA LYS A 108 4.56 -24.60 24.37
C LYS A 108 5.66 -25.52 24.91
N SER A 109 6.45 -25.07 25.89
CA SER A 109 7.45 -25.85 26.64
C SER A 109 6.85 -26.50 27.87
#